data_AF-A0A8T7KLM0-F1
#
_entry.id   AF-A0A8T7KLM0-F1
#
_cell.length_a   1.000
_cell.length_b   1.000
_cell.length_c   1.000
_cell.angle_alpha   90.00
_cell.angle_beta   90.00
_cell.angle_gamma   90.00
#
_symmetry.space_group_name_H-M   'P 1'
#
loop_
_entity.id
_entity.type
_entity.pdbx_description
1 polymer ?
#
loop_
_entity_poly.entity_id
_entity_poly.type
_entity_poly.pdbx_seq_one_letter_code
_entity_poly.pdbx_strand_id
1 'polypeptide(L)'
;LLDERFFMYFEETEWCVRARRAGFRMLFAPRAKLWHKIPLNARFDKEYLAYYMTRNRLLFLRATGAQLRTWFNALVLQDLRTYLSLCLRPKWHARRGRVGMRLAWLDFWRGRFGRLETPM
;
A
#
# COMPACT_ATOMS: atom_id res chain seq x y z
N LEU A 1 -0.51 -5.92 19.03
CA LEU A 1 -0.45 -6.82 17.84
C LEU A 1 -0.61 -6.00 16.56
N LEU A 2 -0.06 -6.48 15.44
CA LEU A 2 -0.29 -5.91 14.10
C LEU A 2 -1.75 -6.13 13.65
N ASP A 3 -2.24 -5.27 12.75
CA ASP A 3 -3.60 -5.37 12.23
C ASP A 3 -3.65 -6.28 11.00
N GLU A 4 -4.30 -7.44 11.15
CA GLU A 4 -4.36 -8.51 10.14
C GLU A 4 -5.08 -8.09 8.84
N ARG A 5 -5.84 -6.99 8.87
CA ARG A 5 -6.43 -6.40 7.66
C ARG A 5 -5.34 -5.98 6.65
N PHE A 6 -4.15 -5.66 7.13
CA PHE A 6 -2.96 -5.29 6.34
C PHE A 6 -2.05 -6.48 6.04
N PHE A 7 -2.59 -7.63 5.61
CA PHE A 7 -1.83 -8.87 5.32
C PHE A 7 -0.36 -8.69 4.88
N MET A 8 -0.07 -7.72 4.01
CA MET A 8 1.28 -7.18 3.80
C MET A 8 1.25 -5.71 3.37
N TYR A 9 2.30 -4.97 3.70
CA TYR A 9 2.46 -3.53 3.47
C TYR A 9 1.48 -2.66 4.29
N PHE A 10 2.03 -1.58 4.84
CA PHE A 10 1.38 -0.60 5.73
C PHE A 10 1.00 -1.12 7.13
N GLU A 11 1.08 -2.42 7.41
CA GLU A 11 0.89 -3.00 8.75
C GLU A 11 1.87 -2.41 9.77
N GLU A 12 3.14 -2.34 9.40
CA GLU A 12 4.19 -1.79 10.25
C GLU A 12 4.07 -0.27 10.39
N THR A 13 3.62 0.40 9.33
CA THR A 13 3.47 1.86 9.31
C THR A 13 2.27 2.30 10.14
N GLU A 14 1.13 1.60 10.02
CA GLU A 14 -0.03 1.77 10.90
C GLU A 14 0.37 1.56 12.35
N TRP A 15 1.04 0.44 12.64
CA TRP A 15 1.50 0.12 13.98
C TRP A 15 2.39 1.22 14.53
N CYS A 16 3.29 1.77 13.70
CA CYS A 16 4.14 2.86 14.11
C CYS A 16 3.36 4.12 14.51
N VAL A 17 2.33 4.48 13.73
CA VAL A 17 1.46 5.62 14.03
C VAL A 17 0.70 5.38 15.33
N ARG A 18 0.14 4.18 15.51
CA ARG A 18 -0.61 3.79 16.70
C ARG A 18 0.27 3.76 17.95
N ALA A 19 1.47 3.20 17.87
CA ALA A 19 2.44 3.20 18.96
C ALA A 19 2.84 4.63 19.34
N ARG A 20 3.10 5.51 18.36
CA ARG A 20 3.39 6.93 18.65
C ARG A 20 2.23 7.63 19.36
N ARG A 21 0.97 7.36 18.97
CA ARG A 21 -0.22 7.92 19.62
C ARG A 21 -0.41 7.42 21.05
N ALA A 22 0.07 6.21 21.35
CA ALA A 22 0.09 5.65 22.70
C ALA A 22 1.25 6.14 23.57
N GLY A 23 2.03 7.13 23.11
CA GLY A 23 3.13 7.74 23.88
C GLY A 23 4.50 7.08 23.69
N PHE A 24 4.61 6.06 22.84
CA PHE A 24 5.90 5.42 22.56
C PHE A 24 6.76 6.29 21.62
N ARG A 25 8.08 6.24 21.83
CA ARG A 25 9.06 6.92 20.96
C ARG A 25 9.56 5.96 19.89
N MET A 26 9.64 6.46 18.66
CA MET A 26 10.29 5.76 17.55
C MET A 26 11.75 6.21 17.45
N LEU A 27 12.68 5.27 17.59
CA LEU A 27 14.11 5.53 17.56
C LEU A 27 14.75 4.80 16.38
N PHE A 28 15.65 5.49 15.70
CA PHE A 28 16.49 4.90 14.66
C PHE A 28 17.89 4.68 15.25
N ALA A 29 18.42 3.46 15.12
CA ALA A 29 19.73 3.08 15.66
C ALA A 29 20.75 2.89 14.51
N PRO A 30 21.45 3.94 14.06
CA PRO A 30 22.30 3.89 12.86
C PRO A 30 23.51 2.93 13.00
N ARG A 31 23.88 2.56 14.22
CA ARG A 31 24.97 1.61 14.50
C ARG A 31 24.53 0.14 14.42
N ALA A 32 23.24 -0.15 14.53
CA ALA A 32 22.70 -1.49 14.36
C ALA A 32 22.52 -1.77 12.87
N LYS A 33 23.10 -2.87 12.37
CA LYS A 33 23.07 -3.24 10.94
C LYS A 33 22.55 -4.66 10.76
N LEU A 34 21.76 -4.86 9.72
CA LEU A 34 21.21 -6.15 9.30
C LEU A 34 21.22 -6.23 7.77
N TRP A 35 21.54 -7.41 7.22
CA TRP A 35 21.44 -7.67 5.79
C TRP A 35 20.04 -8.18 5.44
N HIS A 36 19.39 -7.53 4.49
CA HIS A 36 18.11 -7.96 3.96
C HIS A 36 18.28 -8.38 2.49
N LYS A 37 18.03 -9.66 2.19
CA LYS A 37 18.10 -10.19 0.83
C LYS A 37 16.84 -9.81 0.06
N ILE A 38 16.98 -8.94 -0.93
CA ILE A 38 15.87 -8.50 -1.79
C ILE A 38 16.01 -9.18 -3.17
N PRO A 39 14.95 -9.79 -3.72
CA PRO A 39 15.00 -10.32 -5.08
C PRO A 39 15.18 -9.18 -6.09
N LEU A 40 16.11 -9.33 -7.04
CA LEU A 40 16.34 -8.37 -8.14
C LEU A 40 15.04 -8.09 -8.94
N ASN A 41 14.17 -9.10 -9.06
CA ASN A 41 12.91 -9.05 -9.80
C ASN A 41 11.67 -8.75 -8.92
N ALA A 42 11.85 -8.36 -7.66
CA ALA A 42 10.74 -7.98 -6.78
C ALA A 42 10.12 -6.61 -7.14
N ARG A 43 10.73 -5.88 -8.07
CA ARG A 43 10.34 -4.50 -8.42
C ARG A 43 9.09 -4.45 -9.29
N PHE A 44 8.04 -3.83 -8.74
CA PHE A 44 7.06 -2.95 -9.40
C PHE A 44 6.20 -3.45 -10.58
N ASP A 45 6.39 -4.66 -11.09
CA ASP A 45 5.58 -5.18 -12.20
C ASP A 45 4.54 -6.25 -11.79
N LYS A 46 4.42 -6.51 -10.49
CA LYS A 46 3.48 -7.49 -9.98
C LYS A 46 2.16 -6.82 -9.66
N GLU A 47 1.12 -7.28 -10.34
CA GLU A 47 -0.29 -6.92 -10.09
C GLU A 47 -0.67 -6.97 -8.60
N TYR A 48 -0.19 -7.99 -7.91
CA TYR A 48 -0.33 -8.18 -6.48
C TYR A 48 0.27 -7.03 -5.65
N LEU A 49 1.46 -6.53 -6.03
CA LEU A 49 2.07 -5.38 -5.34
C LEU A 49 1.20 -4.13 -5.50
N ALA A 50 0.71 -3.86 -6.71
CA ALA A 50 -0.19 -2.74 -6.97
C ALA A 50 -1.48 -2.87 -6.14
N TYR A 51 -2.01 -4.09 -6.01
CA TYR A 51 -3.19 -4.36 -5.19
C TYR A 51 -2.97 -4.00 -3.71
N TYR A 52 -1.98 -4.60 -3.04
CA TYR A 52 -1.78 -4.34 -1.60
C TYR A 52 -1.35 -2.90 -1.34
N MET A 53 -0.44 -2.34 -2.14
CA MET A 53 -0.01 -0.95 -1.95
C MET A 53 -1.17 0.04 -2.07
N THR A 54 -2.07 -0.15 -3.04
CA THR A 54 -3.23 0.72 -3.20
C THR A 54 -4.27 0.48 -2.11
N ARG A 55 -4.73 -0.77 -1.92
CA ARG A 55 -5.80 -1.09 -0.94
C ARG A 55 -5.38 -0.72 0.48
N ASN A 56 -4.17 -1.10 0.86
CA ASN A 56 -3.69 -0.91 2.21
C ASN A 56 -3.29 0.55 2.49
N ARG A 57 -2.87 1.33 1.49
CA ARG A 57 -2.71 2.78 1.70
C ARG A 57 -4.04 3.43 2.05
N LEU A 58 -5.12 3.09 1.34
CA LEU A 58 -6.46 3.63 1.66
C LEU A 58 -6.93 3.16 3.04
N LEU A 59 -6.68 1.89 3.39
CA LEU A 59 -6.97 1.38 4.74
C LEU A 59 -6.15 2.11 5.81
N PHE A 60 -4.87 2.39 5.57
CA PHE A 60 -4.00 3.15 6.47
C PHE A 60 -4.54 4.56 6.72
N LEU A 61 -4.96 5.27 5.66
CA LEU A 61 -5.57 6.59 5.81
C LEU A 61 -6.84 6.54 6.66
N ARG A 62 -7.67 5.50 6.50
CA ARG A 62 -8.87 5.28 7.30
C ARG A 62 -8.51 4.98 8.76
N ALA A 63 -7.63 4.00 8.99
CA ALA A 63 -7.22 3.55 10.32
C ALA A 63 -6.53 4.65 11.13
N THR A 64 -5.75 5.49 10.47
CA THR A 64 -5.05 6.60 11.13
C THR A 64 -5.90 7.87 11.23
N GLY A 65 -7.12 7.92 10.69
CA GLY A 65 -7.93 9.16 10.71
C GLY A 65 -7.25 10.31 9.97
N ALA A 66 -6.68 10.01 8.79
CA ALA A 66 -5.98 11.00 7.99
C ALA A 66 -6.92 12.12 7.52
N GLN A 67 -6.39 13.33 7.40
CA GLN A 67 -7.13 14.50 6.95
C GLN A 67 -7.57 14.38 5.49
N LEU A 68 -8.65 15.10 5.13
CA LEU A 68 -9.21 15.10 3.76
C LEU A 68 -8.17 15.49 2.70
N ARG A 69 -7.25 16.41 3.00
CA ARG A 69 -6.14 16.75 2.08
C ARG A 69 -5.25 15.55 1.75
N THR A 70 -5.01 14.67 2.74
CA THR A 70 -4.18 13.48 2.57
C THR A 70 -4.92 12.44 1.73
N TRP A 71 -6.23 12.32 1.92
CA TRP A 71 -7.10 11.52 1.06
C TRP A 71 -7.08 12.00 -0.40
N PHE A 72 -7.24 13.32 -0.61
CA PHE A 72 -7.17 13.92 -1.94
C PHE A 72 -5.82 13.62 -2.60
N ASN A 73 -4.71 13.83 -1.89
CA ASN A 73 -3.38 13.54 -2.41
C ASN A 73 -3.21 12.06 -2.79
N ALA A 74 -3.68 11.14 -1.95
CA ALA A 74 -3.59 9.71 -2.22
C ALA A 74 -4.43 9.29 -3.43
N LEU A 75 -5.68 9.75 -3.52
CA LEU A 75 -6.60 9.37 -4.60
C LEU A 75 -6.23 10.03 -5.94
N VAL A 76 -5.89 11.32 -5.93
CA VAL A 76 -5.69 12.11 -7.15
C VAL A 76 -4.23 12.13 -7.59
N LEU A 77 -3.33 12.60 -6.72
CA LEU A 77 -1.93 12.80 -7.10
C LEU A 77 -1.17 11.49 -7.23
N GLN A 78 -1.58 10.47 -6.47
CA GLN A 78 -0.90 9.19 -6.47
C GLN A 78 -1.65 8.13 -7.28
N ASP A 79 -2.88 7.79 -6.90
CA ASP A 79 -3.64 6.71 -7.54
C ASP A 79 -4.07 7.04 -8.95
N LEU A 80 -4.81 8.13 -9.16
CA LEU A 80 -5.28 8.52 -10.49
C LEU A 80 -4.10 8.76 -11.44
N ARG A 81 -3.08 9.50 -11.02
CA ARG A 81 -1.86 9.72 -11.81
C ARG A 81 -1.19 8.41 -12.24
N THR A 82 -1.02 7.48 -11.31
CA THR A 82 -0.35 6.19 -11.58
C THR A 82 -1.20 5.34 -12.53
N TYR A 83 -2.50 5.26 -12.26
CA TYR A 83 -3.44 4.52 -13.06
C TYR A 83 -3.53 5.06 -14.49
N LEU A 84 -3.65 6.39 -14.67
CA LEU A 84 -3.61 7.03 -15.99
C LEU A 84 -2.29 6.76 -16.70
N SER A 85 -1.15 6.79 -15.99
CA SER A 85 0.14 6.41 -16.60
C SER A 85 0.13 4.97 -17.11
N LEU A 86 -0.43 4.02 -16.36
CA LEU A 86 -0.53 2.61 -16.75
C LEU A 86 -1.50 2.38 -17.94
N CYS A 87 -2.47 3.27 -18.13
CA CYS A 87 -3.42 3.21 -19.25
C CYS A 87 -2.88 3.92 -20.50
N LEU A 88 -2.30 5.10 -20.36
CA LEU A 88 -2.05 6.02 -21.48
C LEU A 88 -0.67 5.87 -22.10
N ARG A 89 0.34 5.41 -21.36
CA ARG A 89 1.70 5.32 -21.90
C ARG A 89 1.93 3.93 -22.52
N PRO A 90 2.21 3.82 -23.83
CA PRO A 90 2.34 2.54 -24.51
C PRO A 90 3.37 1.59 -23.88
N LYS A 91 4.49 2.14 -23.38
CA LYS A 91 5.53 1.38 -22.68
C LYS A 91 5.07 0.64 -21.42
N TRP A 92 3.90 0.97 -20.87
CA TRP A 92 3.34 0.36 -19.67
C TRP A 92 2.15 -0.55 -19.97
N HIS A 93 1.75 -0.74 -21.23
CA HIS A 93 0.58 -1.55 -21.59
C HIS A 93 0.70 -3.02 -21.20
N ALA A 94 1.92 -3.57 -21.24
CA ALA A 94 2.22 -4.93 -20.78
C ALA A 94 2.08 -5.11 -19.26
N ARG A 95 2.03 -4.01 -18.48
CA ARG A 95 1.93 -4.08 -17.02
C ARG A 95 0.51 -4.40 -16.56
N ARG A 96 0.39 -5.39 -15.68
CA ARG A 96 -0.90 -5.76 -15.05
C ARG A 96 -1.23 -4.96 -13.80
N GLY A 97 -0.39 -4.01 -13.39
CA GLY A 97 -0.64 -3.16 -12.21
C GLY A 97 -1.99 -2.44 -12.20
N ARG A 98 -2.54 -2.09 -13.38
CA ARG A 98 -3.87 -1.47 -13.51
C ARG A 98 -5.00 -2.37 -13.04
N VAL A 99 -4.86 -3.69 -13.21
CA VAL A 99 -5.86 -4.68 -12.78
C VAL A 99 -5.83 -4.78 -11.25
N GLY A 100 -4.63 -4.88 -10.67
CA GLY A 100 -4.43 -4.87 -9.22
C GLY A 100 -4.98 -3.59 -8.55
N MET A 101 -4.76 -2.42 -9.14
CA MET A 101 -5.32 -1.15 -8.62
C MET A 101 -6.86 -1.13 -8.67
N ARG A 102 -7.48 -1.59 -9.77
CA ARG A 102 -8.95 -1.66 -9.88
C ARG A 102 -9.53 -2.57 -8.79
N LEU A 103 -8.98 -3.76 -8.63
CA LEU A 103 -9.44 -4.72 -7.63
C LEU A 103 -9.21 -4.18 -6.21
N ALA A 104 -8.10 -3.47 -5.97
CA ALA A 104 -7.80 -2.84 -4.70
C ALA A 104 -8.86 -1.79 -4.30
N TRP A 105 -9.26 -0.93 -5.23
CA TRP A 105 -10.33 0.04 -4.96
C TRP A 105 -11.65 -0.68 -4.68
N LEU A 106 -12.03 -1.66 -5.50
CA LEU A 106 -13.27 -2.42 -5.30
C LEU A 106 -13.32 -3.10 -3.92
N ASP A 107 -12.23 -3.77 -3.53
CA ASP A 107 -12.15 -4.47 -2.24
C ASP A 107 -12.13 -3.49 -1.06
N PHE A 108 -11.42 -2.37 -1.18
CA PHE A 108 -11.43 -1.33 -0.16
C PHE A 108 -12.84 -0.78 0.11
N TRP A 109 -13.60 -0.49 -0.95
CA TRP A 109 -14.97 0.00 -0.83
C TRP A 109 -15.96 -1.07 -0.36
N ARG A 110 -15.72 -2.35 -0.70
CA ARG A 110 -16.49 -3.50 -0.21
C ARG A 110 -16.11 -3.97 1.19
N GLY A 111 -15.09 -3.36 1.80
CA GLY A 111 -14.61 -3.73 3.13
C GLY A 111 -13.88 -5.09 3.19
N ARG A 112 -13.37 -5.58 2.06
CA ARG A 112 -12.61 -6.83 1.99
C ARG A 112 -11.13 -6.55 2.25
N PHE A 113 -10.63 -7.07 3.37
CA PHE A 113 -9.26 -6.88 3.81
C PHE A 113 -8.59 -8.22 4.14
N GLY A 114 -7.30 -8.19 4.48
CA GLY A 114 -6.53 -9.41 4.71
C GLY A 114 -5.95 -9.97 3.43
N ARG A 115 -5.66 -11.28 3.42
CA ARG A 115 -5.02 -11.94 2.28
C ARG A 115 -5.98 -12.00 1.09
N LEU A 116 -5.47 -11.73 -0.10
CA LEU A 116 -6.19 -11.96 -1.34
C LEU A 116 -6.39 -13.47 -1.55
N GLU A 117 -7.64 -13.89 -1.63
CA GLU A 117 -8.04 -15.29 -1.79
C GLU A 117 -8.12 -15.72 -3.27
N THR A 118 -8.41 -14.77 -4.16
CA THR A 118 -8.53 -15.03 -5.60
C THR A 118 -7.19 -14.88 -6.32
N PRO A 119 -6.81 -15.82 -7.22
CA PRO A 119 -5.67 -15.63 -8.10
C PRO A 119 -5.94 -14.46 -9.08
N MET A 120 -4.90 -13.66 -9.35
CA MET A 120 -4.91 -12.53 -10.29
C MET A 120 -4.17 -12.84 -11.59
#